data_AF-A0AA36CEH0-F1
#
_entry.id   AF-A0AA36CEH0-F1
#
_cell.length_a   1.000
_cell.length_b   1.000
_cell.length_c   1.000
_cell.angle_alpha   90.00
_cell.angle_beta   90.00
_cell.angle_gamma   90.00
#
_symmetry.space_group_name_H-M   'P 1'
#
loop_
_entity.id
_entity.type
_entity.pdbx_description
1 polymer ?
#
loop_
_entity_poly.entity_id
_entity_poly.type
_entity_poly.pdbx_seq_one_letter_code
_entity_poly.pdbx_strand_id
1 'polypeptide(L)'
;MARDEEAHDVDQENPVDALYKPPVQKSVMEILACDEGDESLKRYKEALLGNAVDAIVDPADPKVVLLREIVLLVDGRPDAVQDLSDSKKLESTSFRLKEGVHYKLQFKFYVQREMVTGLRYSHKVTKMGIPVINEHLMVGSYGPKSELITYTTPSEEAPSGMMSRGKYKVHSKFTDDYKNVFAKWEWTLEIAKDW
;
A
#
# COMPACT_ATOMS: atom_id res chain seq x y z
N MET A 1 23.12 -26.22 13.06
CA MET A 1 23.63 -24.83 13.00
C MET A 1 22.53 -23.99 12.40
N ALA A 2 21.72 -23.35 13.26
CA ALA A 2 20.69 -22.42 12.84
C ALA A 2 21.40 -21.18 12.27
N ARG A 3 21.19 -20.91 10.97
CA ARG A 3 21.44 -19.58 10.43
C ARG A 3 20.16 -18.81 10.69
N ASP A 4 20.23 -17.89 11.63
CA ASP A 4 19.24 -16.83 11.76
C ASP A 4 19.09 -16.15 10.39
N GLU A 5 17.88 -16.23 9.83
CA GLU A 5 17.49 -15.47 8.66
C GLU A 5 17.53 -14.00 9.07
N GLU A 6 18.62 -13.30 8.69
CA GLU A 6 18.67 -11.85 8.75
C GLU A 6 17.46 -11.32 8.00
N ALA A 7 16.53 -10.73 8.76
CA ALA A 7 15.40 -9.98 8.26
C ALA A 7 15.92 -8.97 7.25
N HIS A 8 15.77 -9.29 5.96
CA HIS A 8 16.21 -8.41 4.90
C HIS A 8 15.38 -7.15 4.94
N ASP A 9 15.99 -6.12 5.52
CA ASP A 9 15.39 -4.83 5.78
C ASP A 9 14.87 -4.22 4.47
N VAL A 10 13.55 -4.04 4.42
CA VAL A 10 12.88 -3.37 3.30
C VAL A 10 13.05 -1.86 3.46
N ASP A 11 13.51 -1.35 4.60
CA ASP A 11 13.41 0.07 4.95
C ASP A 11 14.64 0.91 4.51
N GLN A 12 15.15 0.73 3.28
CA GLN A 12 16.14 1.67 2.72
C GLN A 12 15.43 2.98 2.32
N GLU A 13 15.49 3.98 3.20
CA GLU A 13 14.87 5.29 3.01
C GLU A 13 15.54 6.11 1.89
N ASN A 14 14.74 6.80 1.07
CA ASN A 14 15.25 7.71 0.05
C ASN A 14 15.94 8.93 0.72
N PRO A 15 16.98 9.53 0.11
CA PRO A 15 17.67 10.69 0.69
C PRO A 15 16.77 11.91 0.96
N VAL A 16 15.68 12.05 0.20
CA VAL A 16 14.65 13.09 0.40
C VAL A 16 13.75 12.80 1.61
N ASP A 17 13.49 11.53 1.92
CA ASP A 17 12.72 11.14 3.10
C ASP A 17 13.50 11.41 4.39
N ALA A 18 14.84 11.32 4.35
CA ALA A 18 15.71 11.55 5.51
C ALA A 18 15.64 12.97 6.11
N LEU A 19 15.16 13.96 5.34
CA LEU A 19 14.98 15.35 5.81
C LEU A 19 13.57 15.62 6.35
N TYR A 20 12.59 14.78 6.00
CA TYR A 20 11.22 14.92 6.46
C TYR A 20 11.10 14.45 7.90
N LYS A 21 10.38 15.23 8.71
CA LYS A 21 10.06 14.87 10.10
C LYS A 21 8.56 14.61 10.21
N PRO A 22 8.15 13.39 10.58
CA PRO A 22 6.75 13.08 10.85
C PRO A 22 6.09 14.10 11.78
N PRO A 23 4.83 14.49 11.52
CA PRO A 23 4.10 15.35 12.43
C PRO A 23 3.84 14.63 13.75
N VAL A 24 3.71 15.39 14.84
CA VAL A 24 3.29 14.85 16.14
C VAL A 24 1.94 14.17 15.98
N GLN A 25 1.84 12.93 16.47
CA GLN A 25 0.61 12.16 16.40
C GLN A 25 -0.49 12.84 17.22
N LYS A 26 -1.65 13.01 16.59
CA LYS A 26 -2.89 13.50 17.21
C LYS A 26 -4.05 12.67 16.70
N SER A 27 -5.00 12.38 17.57
CA SER A 27 -6.24 11.70 17.22
C SER A 27 -7.15 12.61 16.39
N VAL A 28 -8.07 12.00 15.64
CA VAL A 28 -9.13 12.72 14.91
C VAL A 28 -9.90 13.62 15.88
N MET A 29 -10.25 13.12 17.07
CA MET A 29 -10.99 13.90 18.06
C MET A 29 -10.21 15.12 18.57
N GLU A 30 -8.92 14.98 18.86
CA GLU A 30 -8.08 16.11 19.27
C GLU A 30 -7.96 17.16 18.16
N ILE A 31 -7.85 16.73 16.90
CA ILE A 31 -7.79 17.64 15.75
C ILE A 31 -9.10 18.43 15.62
N LEU A 32 -10.25 17.76 15.79
CA LEU A 32 -11.57 18.40 15.74
C LEU A 32 -11.83 19.36 16.91
N ALA A 33 -11.37 19.03 18.12
CA ALA A 33 -11.53 19.87 19.32
C ALA A 33 -10.58 21.08 19.37
N CYS A 34 -9.55 21.13 18.52
CA CYS A 34 -8.69 22.30 18.42
C CYS A 34 -9.40 23.44 17.66
N ASP A 35 -9.05 24.69 17.97
CA ASP A 35 -9.46 25.88 17.22
C ASP A 35 -10.98 26.13 17.14
N GLU A 36 -11.72 25.78 18.20
CA GLU A 36 -13.18 25.97 18.27
C GLU A 36 -13.64 27.43 18.13
N GLY A 37 -12.74 28.41 18.28
CA GLY A 37 -13.04 29.82 18.03
C GLY A 37 -12.99 30.24 16.55
N ASP A 38 -12.48 29.39 15.66
CA ASP A 38 -12.22 29.73 14.26
C ASP A 38 -13.15 28.98 13.31
N GLU A 39 -14.16 29.68 12.81
CA GLU A 39 -15.15 29.14 11.86
C GLU A 39 -14.53 28.68 10.54
N SER A 40 -13.42 29.29 10.10
CA SER A 40 -12.75 28.88 8.86
C SER A 40 -12.04 27.53 9.03
N LEU A 41 -11.37 27.33 10.16
CA LEU A 41 -10.70 26.08 10.49
C LEU A 41 -11.70 24.96 10.77
N LYS A 42 -12.85 25.25 11.40
CA LYS A 42 -13.93 24.26 11.54
C LYS A 42 -14.42 23.75 10.19
N ARG A 43 -14.78 24.66 9.27
CA ARG A 43 -15.25 24.28 7.92
C ARG A 43 -14.18 23.50 7.16
N TYR A 44 -12.92 23.88 7.30
CA TYR A 44 -11.81 23.16 6.69
C TYR A 44 -11.67 21.73 7.22
N LYS A 45 -11.72 21.54 8.55
CA LYS A 45 -11.68 20.23 9.19
C LYS A 45 -12.89 19.37 8.82
N GLU A 46 -14.08 19.96 8.78
CA GLU A 46 -15.32 19.29 8.34
C GLU A 46 -15.24 18.86 6.87
N ALA A 47 -14.68 19.68 5.98
CA ALA A 47 -14.50 19.30 4.58
C ALA A 47 -13.52 18.13 4.39
N LEU A 48 -12.50 18.01 5.26
CA LEU A 48 -11.49 16.95 5.17
C LEU A 48 -11.88 15.67 5.91
N LEU A 49 -12.48 15.81 7.09
CA LEU A 49 -12.74 14.71 8.01
C LEU A 49 -14.23 14.38 8.08
N GLY A 50 -15.14 15.31 7.83
CA GLY A 50 -16.59 15.07 7.85
C GLY A 50 -17.03 14.21 9.04
N ASN A 51 -17.67 13.07 8.74
CA ASN A 51 -18.09 12.06 9.73
C ASN A 51 -17.00 11.04 10.10
N ALA A 52 -15.71 11.41 10.05
CA ALA A 52 -14.58 10.51 10.31
C ALA A 52 -14.64 9.81 11.68
N VAL A 53 -15.24 10.46 12.68
CA VAL A 53 -15.34 9.93 14.05
C VAL A 53 -16.13 8.61 14.08
N ASP A 54 -17.12 8.45 13.20
CA ASP A 54 -18.01 7.29 13.17
C ASP A 54 -17.63 6.27 12.08
N ALA A 55 -16.57 6.53 11.32
CA ALA A 55 -16.17 5.68 10.21
C ALA A 55 -15.46 4.41 10.72
N ILE A 56 -16.27 3.37 10.96
CA ILE A 56 -15.83 2.01 11.27
C ILE A 56 -16.48 1.05 10.27
N VAL A 57 -15.67 0.44 9.42
CA VAL A 57 -16.13 -0.51 8.38
C VAL A 57 -16.09 -1.93 8.91
N ASP A 58 -15.07 -2.26 9.71
CA ASP A 58 -14.89 -3.56 10.32
C ASP A 58 -14.60 -3.39 11.81
N PRO A 59 -15.64 -3.50 12.67
CA PRO A 59 -15.47 -3.37 14.11
C PRO A 59 -14.55 -4.43 14.71
N ALA A 60 -14.40 -5.59 14.06
CA ALA A 60 -13.61 -6.72 14.55
C ALA A 60 -12.12 -6.59 14.22
N ASP A 61 -11.77 -5.93 13.11
CA ASP A 61 -10.36 -5.60 12.82
C ASP A 61 -9.95 -4.32 13.58
N PRO A 62 -8.93 -4.38 14.46
CA PRO A 62 -8.45 -3.22 15.20
C PRO A 62 -7.59 -2.27 14.37
N LYS A 63 -7.15 -2.67 13.16
CA LYS A 63 -6.28 -1.84 12.32
C LYS A 63 -7.00 -0.59 11.84
N VAL A 64 -6.22 0.46 11.67
CA VAL A 64 -6.64 1.73 11.05
C VAL A 64 -6.79 1.58 9.54
N VAL A 65 -5.83 0.93 8.87
CA VAL A 65 -5.89 0.67 7.43
C VAL A 65 -6.26 -0.79 7.18
N LEU A 66 -7.31 -1.00 6.38
CA LEU A 66 -7.79 -2.32 5.98
C LEU A 66 -7.59 -2.49 4.48
N LEU A 67 -6.49 -3.15 4.08
CA LEU A 67 -6.24 -3.49 2.69
C LEU A 67 -7.22 -4.58 2.23
N ARG A 68 -7.96 -4.32 1.16
CA ARG A 68 -9.03 -5.21 0.65
C ARG A 68 -8.66 -5.86 -0.67
N GLU A 69 -8.12 -5.10 -1.61
CA GLU A 69 -7.83 -5.62 -2.95
C GLU A 69 -6.49 -5.07 -3.48
N ILE A 70 -5.81 -5.92 -4.26
CA ILE A 70 -4.83 -5.51 -5.25
C ILE A 70 -5.37 -5.83 -6.63
N VAL A 71 -5.26 -4.87 -7.54
CA VAL A 71 -5.73 -4.98 -8.90
C VAL A 71 -4.56 -4.72 -9.84
N LEU A 72 -4.34 -5.63 -10.77
CA LEU A 72 -3.40 -5.45 -11.86
C LEU A 72 -4.15 -4.85 -13.06
N LEU A 73 -3.78 -3.62 -13.40
CA LEU A 73 -4.35 -2.87 -14.52
C LEU A 73 -3.41 -2.96 -15.72
N VAL A 74 -3.93 -3.43 -16.86
CA VAL A 74 -3.23 -3.39 -18.14
C VAL A 74 -4.17 -2.90 -19.23
N ASP A 75 -3.71 -1.88 -19.97
CA ASP A 75 -4.49 -1.28 -21.04
C ASP A 75 -4.95 -2.34 -22.07
N GLY A 76 -6.24 -2.31 -22.40
CA GLY A 76 -6.85 -3.24 -23.36
C GLY A 76 -7.11 -4.65 -22.81
N ARG A 77 -6.98 -4.88 -21.50
CA ARG A 77 -7.35 -6.16 -20.86
C ARG A 77 -8.31 -5.94 -19.69
N PRO A 78 -9.09 -6.98 -19.31
CA PRO A 78 -9.83 -6.97 -18.06
C PRO A 78 -8.87 -6.89 -16.87
N ASP A 79 -9.28 -6.13 -15.86
CA ASP A 79 -8.56 -6.01 -14.59
C ASP A 79 -8.45 -7.38 -13.90
N ALA A 80 -7.24 -7.74 -13.48
CA ALA A 80 -7.04 -8.92 -12.65
C ALA A 80 -7.09 -8.49 -11.17
N VAL A 81 -8.12 -8.92 -10.46
CA VAL A 81 -8.37 -8.54 -9.06
C VAL A 81 -8.02 -9.68 -8.13
N GLN A 82 -7.32 -9.38 -7.05
CA GLN A 82 -7.09 -10.30 -5.95
C GLN A 82 -7.61 -9.69 -4.64
N ASP A 83 -8.44 -10.46 -3.95
CA ASP A 83 -8.89 -10.17 -2.59
C ASP A 83 -7.77 -10.47 -1.57
N LEU A 84 -7.43 -9.45 -0.79
CA LEU A 84 -6.40 -9.46 0.27
C LEU A 84 -7.03 -9.41 1.67
N SER A 85 -8.35 -9.47 1.78
CA SER A 85 -9.07 -9.43 3.07
C SER A 85 -8.81 -10.67 3.93
N ASP A 86 -8.46 -11.80 3.29
CA ASP A 86 -8.13 -13.05 3.97
C ASP A 86 -6.63 -13.32 3.86
N SER A 87 -5.95 -13.33 5.00
CA SER A 87 -4.50 -13.55 5.07
C SER A 87 -4.08 -14.91 4.50
N LYS A 88 -4.97 -15.90 4.49
CA LYS A 88 -4.69 -17.24 3.94
C LYS A 88 -4.64 -17.28 2.41
N LYS A 89 -5.21 -16.28 1.74
CA LYS A 89 -5.21 -16.18 0.26
C LYS A 89 -4.01 -15.40 -0.29
N LEU A 90 -3.22 -14.78 0.60
CA LEU A 90 -2.09 -13.96 0.22
C LEU A 90 -0.99 -14.77 -0.46
N GLU A 91 -0.62 -15.93 0.11
CA GLU A 91 0.49 -16.75 -0.37
C GLU A 91 0.26 -17.41 -1.75
N SER A 92 -1.00 -17.54 -2.18
CA SER A 92 -1.36 -18.11 -3.48
C SER A 92 -1.59 -17.06 -4.58
N THR A 93 -1.43 -15.77 -4.25
CA THR A 93 -1.65 -14.69 -5.21
C THR A 93 -0.59 -14.73 -6.30
N SER A 94 -1.03 -14.82 -7.55
CA SER A 94 -0.14 -14.74 -8.70
C SER A 94 -0.77 -13.98 -9.86
N PHE A 95 0.01 -13.07 -10.44
CA PHE A 95 -0.32 -12.38 -11.67
C PHE A 95 0.61 -12.82 -12.79
N ARG A 96 0.09 -12.84 -14.02
CA ARG A 96 0.86 -13.13 -15.22
C ARG A 96 0.80 -11.93 -16.16
N LEU A 97 1.97 -11.47 -16.57
CA LEU A 97 2.16 -10.35 -17.48
C LEU A 97 2.91 -10.82 -18.74
N LYS A 98 2.43 -10.34 -19.88
CA LYS A 98 3.23 -10.38 -21.09
C LYS A 98 4.42 -9.42 -20.95
N GLU A 99 5.59 -9.83 -21.41
CA GLU A 99 6.79 -9.00 -21.39
C GLU A 99 6.62 -7.70 -22.21
N GLY A 100 7.25 -6.61 -21.77
CA GLY A 100 7.23 -5.31 -22.45
C GLY A 100 5.89 -4.56 -22.38
N VAL A 101 4.89 -5.09 -21.67
CA VAL A 101 3.61 -4.38 -21.48
C VAL A 101 3.73 -3.39 -20.34
N HIS A 102 3.00 -2.28 -20.48
CA HIS A 102 2.83 -1.32 -19.41
C HIS A 102 1.71 -1.79 -18.48
N TYR A 103 1.94 -1.72 -17.18
CA TYR A 103 0.96 -2.07 -16.17
C TYR A 103 0.98 -1.08 -15.01
N LYS A 104 -0.10 -1.10 -14.22
CA LYS A 104 -0.20 -0.39 -12.93
C LYS A 104 -0.75 -1.34 -11.90
N LEU A 105 -0.36 -1.14 -10.65
CA LEU A 105 -1.04 -1.76 -9.51
C LEU A 105 -2.02 -0.74 -8.95
N GLN A 106 -3.21 -1.21 -8.60
CA GLN A 106 -4.20 -0.44 -7.89
C GLN A 106 -4.55 -1.13 -6.58
N PHE A 107 -4.45 -0.40 -5.48
CA PHE A 107 -4.77 -0.87 -4.15
C PHE A 107 -6.09 -0.27 -3.70
N LYS A 108 -6.96 -1.11 -3.14
CA LYS A 108 -8.20 -0.67 -2.53
C LYS A 108 -8.20 -0.98 -1.05
N PHE A 109 -8.47 0.03 -0.24
CA PHE A 109 -8.39 -0.08 1.21
C PHE A 109 -9.38 0.84 1.90
N TYR A 110 -9.75 0.51 3.14
CA TYR A 110 -10.46 1.43 4.03
C TYR A 110 -9.50 2.05 5.03
N VAL A 111 -9.85 3.25 5.49
CA VAL A 111 -9.26 3.85 6.68
C VAL A 111 -10.39 4.03 7.68
N GLN A 112 -10.20 3.53 8.90
CA GLN A 112 -11.19 3.58 9.97
C GLN A 112 -10.55 4.00 11.29
N ARG A 113 -11.38 4.49 12.22
CA ARG A 113 -11.02 4.91 13.59
C ARG A 113 -10.14 6.16 13.65
N GLU A 114 -8.96 6.12 13.06
CA GLU A 114 -7.97 7.20 13.12
C GLU A 114 -7.42 7.57 11.75
N MET A 115 -6.79 8.73 11.64
CA MET A 115 -6.08 9.11 10.42
C MET A 115 -4.85 8.23 10.22
N VAL A 116 -4.53 7.95 8.96
CA VAL A 116 -3.21 7.46 8.58
C VAL A 116 -2.42 8.58 7.90
N THR A 117 -1.22 8.84 8.40
CA THR A 117 -0.37 9.94 7.92
C THR A 117 0.85 9.37 7.19
N GLY A 118 1.04 9.76 5.93
CA GLY A 118 2.18 9.28 5.14
C GLY A 118 2.14 7.77 4.91
N LEU A 119 0.96 7.24 4.57
CA LEU A 119 0.82 5.85 4.11
C LEU A 119 1.77 5.62 2.94
N ARG A 120 2.56 4.56 3.03
CA ARG A 120 3.55 4.14 2.05
C ARG A 120 3.29 2.69 1.68
N TYR A 121 3.40 2.41 0.39
CA TYR A 121 3.53 1.06 -0.13
C TYR A 121 5.01 0.84 -0.43
N SER A 122 5.61 -0.22 0.12
CA SER A 122 6.94 -0.66 -0.27
C SER A 122 6.92 -2.08 -0.79
N HIS A 123 7.79 -2.35 -1.76
CA HIS A 123 7.91 -3.67 -2.30
C HIS A 123 9.35 -4.03 -2.69
N LYS A 124 9.68 -5.30 -2.46
CA LYS A 124 10.94 -5.92 -2.84
C LYS A 124 10.66 -7.07 -3.79
N VAL A 125 11.21 -7.00 -5.00
CA VAL A 125 11.08 -8.05 -6.00
C VAL A 125 12.37 -8.86 -6.03
N THR A 126 12.23 -10.19 -5.98
CA THR A 126 13.34 -11.12 -6.17
C THR A 126 13.10 -12.04 -7.35
N LYS A 127 14.16 -12.34 -8.10
CA LYS A 127 14.17 -13.36 -9.14
C LYS A 127 15.18 -14.43 -8.78
N MET A 128 14.73 -15.69 -8.65
CA MET A 128 15.58 -16.80 -8.21
C MET A 128 16.33 -16.50 -6.89
N GLY A 129 15.67 -15.81 -5.95
CA GLY A 129 16.25 -15.40 -4.67
C GLY A 129 17.14 -14.15 -4.72
N ILE A 130 17.46 -13.64 -5.91
CA ILE A 130 18.29 -12.43 -6.08
C ILE A 130 17.37 -11.20 -6.09
N PRO A 131 17.59 -10.20 -5.22
CA PRO A 131 16.87 -8.93 -5.28
C PRO A 131 17.12 -8.19 -6.60
N VAL A 132 16.05 -7.75 -7.25
CA VAL A 132 16.11 -7.00 -8.52
C VAL A 132 15.46 -5.63 -8.43
N ILE A 133 14.48 -5.45 -7.55
CA ILE A 133 13.79 -4.17 -7.31
C ILE A 133 13.59 -4.01 -5.80
N ASN A 134 13.80 -2.80 -5.30
CA ASN A 134 13.39 -2.37 -3.98
C ASN A 134 12.84 -0.94 -4.10
N GLU A 135 11.55 -0.75 -3.88
CA GLU A 135 10.86 0.51 -4.13
C GLU A 135 9.92 0.89 -3.01
N HIS A 136 9.79 2.21 -2.83
CA HIS A 136 8.95 2.86 -1.85
C HIS A 136 8.09 3.93 -2.52
N LEU A 137 6.78 3.78 -2.45
CA LEU A 137 5.81 4.68 -3.04
C LEU A 137 5.00 5.36 -1.93
N MET A 138 5.03 6.70 -1.93
CA MET A 138 4.11 7.49 -1.11
C MET A 138 2.69 7.34 -1.66
N VAL A 139 1.80 6.86 -0.81
CA VAL A 139 0.38 6.66 -1.11
C VAL A 139 -0.38 7.92 -0.71
N GLY A 140 -0.15 8.42 0.51
CA GLY A 140 -0.66 9.69 1.00
C GLY A 140 -1.16 9.64 2.44
N SER A 141 -1.87 10.70 2.85
CA SER A 141 -2.52 10.76 4.17
C SER A 141 -4.03 10.73 4.00
N TYR A 142 -4.72 9.97 4.83
CA TYR A 142 -6.15 9.73 4.70
C TYR A 142 -6.82 9.76 6.07
N GLY A 143 -7.97 10.42 6.15
CA GLY A 143 -8.86 10.32 7.30
C GLY A 143 -9.75 9.08 7.24
N PRO A 144 -10.35 8.68 8.37
CA PRO A 144 -11.37 7.65 8.40
C PRO A 144 -12.55 7.97 7.48
N LYS A 145 -13.00 6.98 6.71
CA LYS A 145 -14.26 7.06 5.96
C LYS A 145 -14.81 5.68 5.60
N SER A 146 -16.13 5.58 5.50
CA SER A 146 -16.83 4.33 5.16
C SER A 146 -16.69 3.93 3.68
N GLU A 147 -16.15 4.80 2.84
CA GLU A 147 -15.96 4.56 1.42
C GLU A 147 -14.58 3.98 1.13
N LEU A 148 -14.54 3.06 0.15
CA LEU A 148 -13.30 2.41 -0.26
C LEU A 148 -12.37 3.41 -0.96
N ILE A 149 -11.16 3.54 -0.44
CA ILE A 149 -10.11 4.38 -1.02
C ILE A 149 -9.39 3.57 -2.08
N THR A 150 -9.04 4.24 -3.18
CA THR A 150 -8.28 3.65 -4.28
C THR A 150 -7.00 4.46 -4.51
N TYR A 151 -5.87 3.77 -4.56
CA TYR A 151 -4.59 4.34 -5.00
C TYR A 151 -4.06 3.53 -6.17
N THR A 152 -3.57 4.21 -7.21
CA THR A 152 -2.97 3.57 -8.39
C THR A 152 -1.52 4.00 -8.50
N THR A 153 -0.61 3.04 -8.67
CA THR A 153 0.82 3.30 -8.84
C THR A 153 1.10 4.03 -10.16
N PRO A 154 2.28 4.65 -10.30
CA PRO A 154 2.81 5.01 -11.60
C PRO A 154 2.82 3.80 -12.57
N SER A 155 2.84 4.10 -13.87
CA SER A 155 2.96 3.05 -14.88
C SER A 155 4.37 2.48 -14.89
N GLU A 156 4.47 1.16 -14.91
CA GLU A 156 5.72 0.42 -15.04
C GLU A 156 5.70 -0.43 -16.31
N GLU A 157 6.88 -0.73 -16.88
CA GLU A 157 7.02 -1.65 -18.01
C GLU A 157 7.54 -3.00 -17.53
N ALA A 158 6.84 -4.08 -17.87
CA ALA A 158 7.29 -5.44 -17.58
C ALA A 158 8.60 -5.74 -18.31
N PRO A 159 9.62 -6.32 -17.64
CA PRO A 159 10.93 -6.54 -18.27
C PRO A 159 10.81 -7.51 -19.45
N SER A 160 11.60 -7.27 -20.50
CA SER A 160 11.54 -8.06 -21.74
C SER A 160 12.80 -8.85 -22.04
N GLY A 161 12.64 -9.89 -22.85
CA GLY A 161 13.71 -10.75 -23.30
C GLY A 161 13.74 -12.11 -22.60
N MET A 162 14.35 -13.09 -23.25
CA MET A 162 14.36 -14.49 -22.81
C MET A 162 14.91 -14.67 -21.38
N MET A 163 15.90 -13.87 -20.98
CA MET A 163 16.48 -13.90 -19.64
C MET A 163 15.62 -13.23 -18.57
N SER A 164 14.71 -12.32 -18.96
CA SER A 164 13.80 -11.59 -18.08
C SER A 164 12.53 -12.37 -17.79
N ARG A 165 12.10 -13.26 -18.68
CA ARG A 165 10.93 -14.13 -18.44
C ARG A 165 11.12 -15.02 -17.20
N GLY A 166 10.02 -15.44 -16.59
CA GLY A 166 9.98 -16.30 -15.42
C GLY A 166 9.22 -15.71 -14.24
N LYS A 167 9.31 -16.37 -13.09
CA LYS A 167 8.62 -15.98 -11.86
C LYS A 167 9.48 -15.06 -11.01
N TYR A 168 8.85 -14.02 -10.52
CA TYR A 168 9.37 -13.04 -9.58
C TYR A 168 8.56 -13.14 -8.30
N LYS A 169 9.24 -13.20 -7.15
CA LYS A 169 8.59 -13.14 -5.85
C LYS A 169 8.57 -11.67 -5.40
N VAL A 170 7.38 -11.16 -5.10
CA VAL A 170 7.18 -9.79 -4.64
C VAL A 170 6.81 -9.83 -3.16
N HIS A 171 7.59 -9.15 -2.33
CA HIS A 171 7.31 -8.92 -0.92
C HIS A 171 6.75 -7.52 -0.81
N SER A 172 5.54 -7.38 -0.30
CA SER A 172 4.78 -6.13 -0.25
C SER A 172 4.47 -5.74 1.19
N LYS A 173 4.51 -4.44 1.49
CA LYS A 173 4.29 -3.89 2.83
C LYS A 173 3.57 -2.55 2.73
N PHE A 174 2.58 -2.33 3.60
CA PHE A 174 1.96 -1.02 3.84
C PHE A 174 2.37 -0.51 5.22
N THR A 175 2.94 0.70 5.28
CA THR A 175 3.33 1.38 6.51
C THR A 175 2.94 2.85 6.52
N ASP A 176 3.09 3.55 7.65
CA ASP A 176 2.94 5.00 7.74
C ASP A 176 4.21 5.71 8.25
N ASP A 177 4.11 7.03 8.44
CA ASP A 177 5.14 7.86 9.06
C ASP A 177 5.55 7.41 10.47
N TYR A 178 4.68 6.69 11.18
CA TYR A 178 4.90 6.18 12.53
C TYR A 178 5.40 4.74 12.55
N LYS A 179 5.75 4.18 11.38
CA LYS A 179 6.25 2.81 11.18
C LYS A 179 5.26 1.73 11.60
N ASN A 180 3.97 2.05 11.71
CA ASN A 180 2.92 1.05 11.87
C ASN A 180 2.89 0.14 10.63
N VAL A 181 2.68 -1.17 10.81
CA VAL A 181 2.55 -2.11 9.69
C VAL A 181 1.08 -2.52 9.59
N PHE A 182 0.43 -2.14 8.50
CA PHE A 182 -0.99 -2.44 8.28
C PHE A 182 -1.21 -3.71 7.47
N ALA A 183 -0.34 -3.95 6.49
CA ALA A 183 -0.36 -5.16 5.69
C ALA A 183 1.07 -5.55 5.32
N LYS A 184 1.34 -6.85 5.31
CA LYS A 184 2.57 -7.45 4.79
C LYS A 184 2.20 -8.76 4.12
N TRP A 185 2.58 -8.93 2.86
CA TRP A 185 2.22 -10.12 2.09
C TRP A 185 3.23 -10.43 1.01
N GLU A 186 3.22 -11.67 0.53
CA GLU A 186 4.03 -12.13 -0.58
C GLU A 186 3.14 -12.60 -1.73
N TRP A 187 3.55 -12.36 -2.96
CA TRP A 187 2.85 -12.82 -4.15
C TRP A 187 3.83 -13.06 -5.31
N THR A 188 3.35 -13.71 -6.37
CA THR A 188 4.19 -14.08 -7.53
C THR A 188 3.78 -13.32 -8.78
N LEU A 189 4.73 -12.63 -9.40
CA LEU A 189 4.58 -12.06 -10.74
C LEU A 189 5.27 -12.96 -11.77
N GLU A 190 4.55 -13.50 -12.73
CA GLU A 190 5.10 -14.27 -13.84
C GLU A 190 5.20 -13.39 -15.10
N ILE A 191 6.42 -13.23 -15.60
CA ILE A 191 6.68 -12.55 -16.88
C ILE A 191 6.82 -13.61 -17.97
N ALA A 192 5.99 -13.53 -19.01
CA ALA A 192 5.93 -14.48 -20.11
C ALA A 192 5.96 -13.80 -21.47
N LYS A 193 6.31 -14.56 -22.52
CA LYS A 193 6.31 -14.05 -23.90
C LYS A 193 4.89 -13.65 -24.37
N ASP A 194 3.93 -14.44 -23.93
CA ASP A 194 2.52 -14.32 -24.22
C ASP A 194 1.74 -14.40 -22.91
N TRP A 195 0.48 -13.98 -22.97
CA TRP A 195 -0.41 -13.91 -21.82
C TRP A 195 -0.65 -15.25 -21.14
#